data_AF-A0A934LWR0-F1
#
_entry.id   AF-A0A934LWR0-F1
#
_cell.length_a   1.000
_cell.length_b   1.000
_cell.length_c   1.000
_cell.angle_alpha   90.00
_cell.angle_beta   90.00
_cell.angle_gamma   90.00
#
_symmetry.space_group_name_H-M   'P 1'
#
loop_
_entity.id
_entity.type
_entity.pdbx_description
1 polymer ?
#
loop_
_entity_poly.entity_id
_entity_poly.type
_entity_poly.pdbx_seq_one_letter_code
_entity_poly.pdbx_strand_id
1 'polypeptide(L)'
;MTLPPNEALNAIHAALQNSAAQMNDTAAALHDAAGQLEECPLFAKPSAELQANIENNWLPLISNLLTQIQVLSSSVDRLLHTESDQ
;
A
#
# COMPACT_ATOMS: atom_id res chain seq x y z
N MET A 1 26.67 -5.07 -15.42
CA MET A 1 25.89 -4.39 -16.47
C MET A 1 24.81 -3.59 -15.77
N THR A 2 24.79 -2.28 -15.94
CA THR A 2 23.74 -1.40 -15.41
C THR A 2 22.62 -1.29 -16.46
N LEU A 3 21.37 -1.38 -16.04
CA LEU A 3 20.22 -1.17 -16.94
C LEU A 3 20.26 0.25 -17.53
N PRO A 4 19.86 0.45 -18.80
CA PRO A 4 19.57 1.77 -19.35
C PRO A 4 18.62 2.54 -18.42
N PRO A 5 18.74 3.88 -18.29
CA PRO A 5 17.92 4.69 -17.39
C PRO A 5 16.41 4.44 -17.52
N ASN A 6 15.89 4.35 -18.74
CA ASN A 6 14.46 4.12 -18.99
C ASN A 6 14.03 2.70 -18.58
N GLU A 7 14.88 1.69 -18.75
CA GLU A 7 14.58 0.32 -18.28
C GLU A 7 14.57 0.26 -16.75
N ALA A 8 15.48 0.97 -16.09
CA ALA A 8 15.51 1.10 -14.64
C ALA A 8 14.27 1.84 -14.11
N LEU A 9 13.87 2.95 -14.75
CA LEU A 9 12.66 3.70 -14.38
C LEU A 9 11.38 2.86 -14.61
N ASN A 10 11.29 2.10 -15.70
CA ASN A 10 10.19 1.17 -15.94
C ASN A 10 10.10 0.09 -14.86
N ALA A 11 11.24 -0.49 -14.46
CA ALA A 11 11.29 -1.48 -13.39
C ALA A 11 10.84 -0.89 -12.04
N ILE A 12 11.24 0.36 -11.75
CA ILE A 12 10.79 1.08 -10.55
C ILE A 12 9.28 1.34 -10.61
N HIS A 13 8.75 1.77 -11.76
CA HIS A 13 7.32 2.03 -11.93
C HIS A 13 6.49 0.75 -11.68
N ALA A 14 6.89 -0.38 -12.27
CA ALA A 14 6.23 -1.67 -12.06
C ALA A 14 6.32 -2.13 -10.59
N ALA A 15 7.46 -1.93 -9.93
CA ALA A 15 7.63 -2.27 -8.52
C ALA A 15 6.72 -1.44 -7.60
N LEU A 16 6.52 -0.15 -7.91
CA LEU A 16 5.61 0.73 -7.17
C LEU A 16 4.15 0.30 -7.33
N GLN A 17 3.74 -0.04 -8.56
CA GLN A 17 2.39 -0.57 -8.81
C GLN A 17 2.13 -1.87 -8.05
N ASN A 18 3.09 -2.81 -8.06
CA ASN A 18 2.98 -4.06 -7.32
C ASN A 18 2.91 -3.82 -5.80
N SER A 19 3.73 -2.92 -5.27
CA SER A 19 3.72 -2.55 -3.85
C SER A 19 2.36 -1.95 -3.44
N ALA A 20 1.79 -1.10 -4.28
CA ALA A 20 0.46 -0.52 -4.04
C ALA A 20 -0.63 -1.59 -4.02
N ALA A 21 -0.61 -2.55 -4.96
CA ALA A 21 -1.56 -3.66 -4.99
C ALA A 21 -1.47 -4.51 -3.71
N GLN A 22 -0.25 -4.91 -3.31
CA GLN A 22 -0.03 -5.71 -2.10
C GLN A 22 -0.48 -4.99 -0.82
N MET A 23 -0.27 -3.68 -0.73
CA MET A 23 -0.73 -2.89 0.41
C MET A 23 -2.25 -2.75 0.45
N ASN A 24 -2.91 -2.62 -0.70
CA ASN A 24 -4.38 -2.65 -0.78
C ASN A 24 -4.93 -3.99 -0.30
N ASP A 25 -4.35 -5.11 -0.76
CA ASP A 25 -4.76 -6.45 -0.34
C ASP A 25 -4.57 -6.64 1.17
N THR A 26 -3.46 -6.13 1.71
CA THR A 26 -3.17 -6.15 3.15
C THR A 26 -4.19 -5.32 3.94
N ALA A 27 -4.57 -4.14 3.44
CA ALA A 27 -5.59 -3.30 4.07
C ALA A 27 -6.95 -4.00 4.11
N ALA A 28 -7.35 -4.65 3.01
CA ALA A 28 -8.59 -5.41 2.94
C ALA A 28 -8.58 -6.59 3.94
N ALA A 29 -7.49 -7.37 3.97
CA ALA A 29 -7.36 -8.48 4.91
C ALA A 29 -7.39 -8.03 6.39
N LEU A 30 -6.77 -6.88 6.70
CA LEU A 30 -6.82 -6.30 8.05
C LEU A 30 -8.21 -5.81 8.42
N HIS A 31 -8.93 -5.20 7.48
CA HIS A 31 -10.31 -4.78 7.69
C HIS A 31 -11.23 -5.98 7.95
N ASP A 32 -11.10 -7.04 7.16
CA ASP A 32 -11.86 -8.29 7.37
C ASP A 32 -11.53 -8.95 8.71
N ALA A 33 -10.25 -8.94 9.10
CA ALA A 33 -9.82 -9.46 10.40
C ALA A 33 -10.39 -8.63 11.57
N ALA A 34 -10.47 -7.31 11.41
CA ALA A 34 -11.10 -6.44 12.41
C ALA A 34 -12.59 -6.78 12.60
N GLY A 35 -13.34 -7.02 11.51
CA GLY A 35 -14.73 -7.45 11.57
C GLY A 35 -14.91 -8.82 12.23
N GLN A 36 -14.02 -9.79 11.99
CA GLN A 36 -14.08 -11.11 12.61
C GLN A 36 -13.78 -11.10 14.12
N LEU A 37 -12.99 -10.12 14.60
CA LEU A 37 -12.73 -9.94 16.03
C LEU A 37 -13.98 -9.52 16.81
N GLU A 38 -14.89 -8.79 16.17
CA GLU A 38 -16.19 -8.38 16.74
C GLU A 38 -17.07 -9.61 17.05
N GLU A 39 -16.97 -10.66 16.25
CA GLU A 39 -17.81 -11.86 16.34
C GLU A 39 -17.36 -12.88 17.41
N CYS A 40 -16.23 -12.65 18.10
CA CYS A 40 -15.63 -13.64 19.01
C CYS A 40 -15.82 -13.29 20.50
N PRO A 41 -16.90 -13.76 21.16
CA PRO A 41 -17.27 -13.36 22.53
C PRO A 41 -16.33 -13.90 23.63
N LEU A 42 -15.50 -14.92 23.35
CA LEU A 42 -14.59 -15.49 24.35
C LEU A 42 -13.41 -14.56 24.72
N PHE A 43 -13.12 -13.54 23.91
CA PHE A 43 -11.99 -12.62 24.09
C PHE A 43 -12.39 -11.13 23.98
N ALA A 44 -13.64 -10.80 24.27
CA ALA A 44 -14.25 -9.49 23.99
C ALA A 44 -13.39 -8.24 24.29
N LYS A 45 -12.63 -8.23 25.40
CA LYS A 45 -11.82 -7.06 25.78
C LYS A 45 -10.50 -6.95 24.98
N PRO A 46 -9.64 -7.99 24.91
CA PRO A 46 -8.52 -8.02 23.96
C PRO A 46 -8.94 -7.84 22.49
N SER A 47 -10.08 -8.41 22.09
CA SER A 47 -10.61 -8.29 20.72
C SER A 47 -10.95 -6.84 20.37
N ALA A 48 -11.62 -6.12 21.27
CA ALA A 48 -11.98 -4.71 21.05
C ALA A 48 -10.76 -3.78 21.01
N GLU A 49 -9.75 -4.00 21.86
CA GLU A 49 -8.51 -3.21 21.84
C GLU A 49 -7.71 -3.46 20.55
N LEU A 50 -7.64 -4.72 20.09
CA LEU A 50 -6.98 -5.07 18.84
C LEU A 50 -7.73 -4.50 17.61
N GLN A 51 -9.06 -4.63 17.58
CA GLN A 51 -9.90 -4.04 16.54
C GLN A 51 -9.69 -2.52 16.46
N ALA A 52 -9.79 -1.83 17.60
CA ALA A 52 -9.58 -0.39 17.65
C ALA A 52 -8.16 0.00 17.19
N ASN A 53 -7.15 -0.82 17.47
CA ASN A 53 -5.79 -0.57 16.99
C ASN A 53 -5.67 -0.77 15.46
N ILE A 54 -6.32 -1.78 14.89
CA ILE A 54 -6.37 -1.99 13.44
C ILE A 54 -7.05 -0.80 12.76
N GLU A 55 -8.23 -0.40 13.24
CA GLU A 55 -9.06 0.64 12.64
C GLU A 55 -8.47 2.04 12.79
N ASN A 56 -7.95 2.38 13.97
CA ASN A 56 -7.51 3.74 14.27
C ASN A 56 -6.03 4.00 13.99
N ASN A 57 -5.19 2.95 13.92
CA ASN A 57 -3.75 3.11 13.70
C ASN A 57 -3.29 2.46 12.40
N TRP A 58 -3.53 1.16 12.20
CA TRP A 58 -2.93 0.45 11.08
C TRP A 58 -3.54 0.81 9.72
N LEU A 59 -4.87 0.83 9.60
CA LEU A 59 -5.55 1.19 8.35
C LEU A 59 -5.21 2.63 7.89
N PRO A 60 -5.21 3.66 8.77
CA PRO A 60 -4.76 5.00 8.40
C PRO A 60 -3.30 5.06 7.95
N LEU A 61 -2.41 4.33 8.61
CA LEU A 61 -0.99 4.27 8.21
C LEU A 61 -0.83 3.65 6.82
N ILE A 62 -1.53 2.56 6.52
CA ILE A 62 -1.51 1.91 5.21
C ILE A 62 -2.06 2.85 4.14
N SER A 63 -3.16 3.55 4.42
CA SER A 63 -3.75 4.54 3.50
C SER A 63 -2.78 5.69 3.18
N ASN A 64 -2.06 6.20 4.18
CA ASN A 64 -1.03 7.22 3.96
C ASN A 64 0.12 6.69 3.09
N LEU A 65 0.62 5.48 3.36
CA LEU A 65 1.66 4.86 2.55
C LEU A 65 1.21 4.64 1.11
N LEU A 66 -0.04 4.19 0.89
CA LEU A 66 -0.62 4.00 -0.44
C LEU A 66 -0.61 5.31 -1.23
N THR A 67 -1.01 6.40 -0.58
CA THR A 67 -0.99 7.75 -1.17
C THR A 67 0.42 8.15 -1.59
N GLN A 68 1.43 7.91 -0.75
CA GLN A 68 2.82 8.22 -1.07
C GLN A 68 3.35 7.39 -2.25
N ILE A 69 3.02 6.10 -2.32
CA ILE A 69 3.39 5.23 -3.46
C ILE A 69 2.75 5.72 -4.76
N GLN A 70 1.48 6.15 -4.72
CA GLN A 70 0.79 6.71 -5.89
C GLN A 70 1.45 7.99 -6.40
N VAL A 71 1.85 8.89 -5.49
CA VAL A 71 2.57 10.13 -5.83
C VAL A 71 3.93 9.81 -6.46
N LEU A 72 4.66 8.85 -5.89
CA LEU A 72 5.95 8.44 -6.42
C LEU A 72 5.81 7.77 -7.79
N SER A 73 4.84 6.87 -7.95
CA SER A 73 4.52 6.20 -9.21
C SER A 73 4.20 7.20 -10.32
N SER A 74 3.37 8.21 -10.01
CA SER A 74 3.06 9.31 -10.94
C SER A 74 4.28 10.16 -11.30
N SER A 75 5.23 10.31 -10.37
CA SER A 75 6.47 11.05 -10.63
C SER A 75 7.41 10.28 -11.55
N VAL A 76 7.52 8.97 -11.37
CA VAL A 76 8.28 8.08 -12.26
C VAL A 76 7.64 8.04 -13.65
N ASP A 77 6.31 7.97 -13.73
CA ASP A 77 5.57 8.01 -14.99
C ASP A 77 5.88 9.29 -15.78
N ARG A 78 5.85 10.45 -15.12
CA ARG A 78 6.23 11.72 -15.76
C ARG A 78 7.65 11.69 -16.31
N LEU A 79 8.62 11.16 -15.56
CA LEU A 79 10.02 11.08 -15.99
C LEU A 79 10.17 10.25 -17.28
N LEU A 80 9.52 9.08 -17.32
CA LEU A 80 9.52 8.19 -18.49
C LEU A 80 8.97 8.87 -19.76
N HIS A 81 7.95 9.72 -19.61
CA HIS A 81 7.32 10.41 -20.73
C HIS A 81 8.04 11.71 -21.12
N THR A 82 8.70 12.41 -20.18
CA THR A 82 9.53 13.58 -20.52
C THR A 82 10.82 13.22 -21.26
N GLU A 83 11.34 12.00 -21.09
CA GLU A 83 12.49 11.50 -21.87
C GLU A 83 12.13 11.04 -23.29
N SER A 84 10.83 10.94 -23.63
CA SER A 84 10.39 10.56 -24.99
C SER A 84 10.26 11.76 -25.95
N ASP A 85 10.30 13.00 -25.45
CA ASP A 85 10.15 14.24 -26.24
C ASP A 85 11.50 14.91 -26.59
N GLN A 86 12.65 14.26 -26.35
CA GLN A 86 13.99 14.70 -26.78
C GLN A 86 14.62 13.75 -27.79
#